data_AF-A0A4Q5C715-F1
#
_entry.id   AF-A0A4Q5C715-F1
#
_cell.length_a   1.000
_cell.length_b   1.000
_cell.length_c   1.000
_cell.angle_alpha   90.00
_cell.angle_beta   90.00
_cell.angle_gamma   90.00
#
_symmetry.space_group_name_H-M   'P 1'
#
loop_
_entity.id
_entity.type
_entity.pdbx_description
1 polymer ?
#
loop_
_entity_poly.entity_id
_entity_poly.type
_entity_poly.pdbx_seq_one_letter_code
_entity_poly.pdbx_strand_id
1 'polypeptide(L)'
;MTVAEMIKKTRTEANMTQGEYGAKFGVSRQTVSSWENGRSLPDLQMLIDICNTYHVSLDKLLNEDKEFVEKIDFYNKYKKAIRLVGMCLLAGLLIFAIVFINWKITERNMNQAFEMNAEKLGFVKGELYELEKDNVRYRLPNQKLPFLKKDFHVKNSYADFMIEDIEISISIYDGEDFAIEFNHFRSIKGCFDKDSNIEIMENTLNEKENIFYTENNEMIEDVLKQLLEIHKNVYRR
;
A
#
# COMPACT_ATOMS: atom_id res chain seq x y z
N MET A 1 14.49 54.38 8.37
CA MET A 1 15.64 53.88 7.59
C MET A 1 15.54 52.36 7.56
N THR A 2 15.63 51.73 6.39
CA THR A 2 15.56 50.26 6.28
C THR A 2 16.93 49.61 6.54
N VAL A 3 16.95 48.30 6.79
CA VAL A 3 18.20 47.52 6.90
C VAL A 3 19.04 47.60 5.61
N ALA A 4 18.39 47.55 4.44
CA ALA A 4 19.07 47.67 3.15
C ALA A 4 19.73 49.05 2.97
N GLU A 5 19.01 50.12 3.34
CA GLU A 5 19.52 51.49 3.34
C GLU A 5 20.66 51.68 4.34
N MET A 6 20.54 51.11 5.54
CA MET A 6 21.58 51.15 6.58
C MET A 6 22.88 50.50 6.09
N ILE A 7 22.81 49.30 5.51
CA ILE A 7 23.99 48.58 4.99
C ILE A 7 24.65 49.38 3.86
N LYS A 8 23.86 49.93 2.94
CA LYS A 8 24.39 50.76 1.85
C LYS A 8 25.06 52.02 2.40
N LYS A 9 24.43 52.67 3.38
CA LYS A 9 24.91 53.89 4.02
C LYS A 9 26.25 53.66 4.72
N THR A 10 26.32 52.70 5.65
CA THR A 10 27.55 52.39 6.40
C THR A 10 28.70 51.99 5.47
N ARG A 11 28.41 51.21 4.41
CA ARG A 11 29.40 50.90 3.39
C ARG A 11 29.93 52.15 2.70
N THR A 12 29.05 53.02 2.22
CA THR A 12 29.46 54.23 1.50
C THR A 12 30.20 55.22 2.39
N GLU A 13 29.80 55.38 3.65
CA GLU A 13 30.48 56.23 4.63
C GLU A 13 31.87 55.69 4.98
N ALA A 14 32.06 54.37 4.91
CA ALA A 14 33.36 53.72 5.06
C ALA A 14 34.23 53.74 3.79
N ASN A 15 33.76 54.35 2.69
CA ASN A 15 34.43 54.37 1.38
C ASN A 15 34.77 52.97 0.83
N MET A 16 33.93 51.96 1.12
CA MET A 16 34.15 50.58 0.70
C MET A 16 33.34 50.22 -0.54
N THR A 17 33.94 49.43 -1.43
CA THR A 17 33.21 48.68 -2.46
C THR A 17 32.37 47.58 -1.80
N GLN A 18 31.34 47.07 -2.50
CA GLN A 18 30.54 45.93 -2.00
C GLN A 18 31.40 44.68 -1.74
N GLY A 19 32.52 44.51 -2.47
CA GLY A 19 33.46 43.41 -2.26
C GLY A 19 34.27 43.56 -0.98
N GLU A 20 34.81 44.75 -0.73
CA GLU A 20 35.57 45.05 0.50
C GLU A 20 34.68 44.97 1.74
N TYR A 21 33.45 45.50 1.65
CA TYR A 21 32.47 45.38 2.72
C TYR A 21 32.11 43.93 3.01
N GLY A 22 31.88 43.13 1.95
CA GLY A 22 31.61 41.70 2.09
C GLY A 22 32.76 40.95 2.74
N ALA A 23 34.00 41.22 2.29
CA ALA A 23 35.20 40.61 2.86
C ALA A 23 35.35 40.90 4.36
N LYS A 24 35.00 42.12 4.81
CA LYS A 24 35.03 42.50 6.23
C LYS A 24 34.11 41.63 7.11
N PHE A 25 32.97 41.23 6.57
CA PHE A 25 31.97 40.42 7.27
C PHE A 25 31.96 38.94 6.83
N GLY A 26 32.97 38.50 6.08
CA GLY A 26 33.07 37.11 5.63
C GLY A 26 31.99 36.67 4.64
N VAL A 27 31.40 37.60 3.88
CA VAL A 27 30.37 37.32 2.88
C VAL A 27 30.77 37.76 1.47
N SER A 28 30.12 37.21 0.46
CA SER A 28 30.41 37.55 -0.94
C SER A 28 29.93 38.96 -1.30
N ARG A 29 30.54 39.58 -2.33
CA ARG A 29 30.05 40.83 -2.94
C ARG A 29 28.58 40.70 -3.36
N GLN A 30 28.18 39.54 -3.89
CA GLN A 30 26.83 39.24 -4.33
C GLN A 30 25.85 39.24 -3.16
N THR A 31 26.26 38.72 -2.00
CA THR A 31 25.49 38.75 -0.75
C THR A 31 25.21 40.20 -0.32
N VAL A 32 26.25 41.05 -0.26
CA VAL A 32 26.09 42.48 0.08
C VAL A 32 25.21 43.19 -0.93
N SER A 33 25.42 42.96 -2.23
CA SER A 33 24.54 43.50 -3.28
C SER A 33 23.09 43.05 -3.12
N SER A 34 22.85 41.81 -2.70
CA SER A 34 21.52 41.29 -2.45
C SER A 34 20.85 41.98 -1.25
N TRP A 35 21.59 42.22 -0.17
CA TRP A 35 21.12 42.97 1.00
C TRP A 35 20.78 44.42 0.68
N GLU A 36 21.66 45.14 -0.01
CA GLU A 36 21.44 46.56 -0.36
C GLU A 36 20.26 46.78 -1.31
N ASN A 37 19.86 45.74 -2.04
CA ASN A 37 18.70 45.76 -2.93
C ASN A 37 17.46 45.08 -2.31
N GLY A 38 17.51 44.70 -1.02
CA GLY A 38 16.39 44.07 -0.31
C GLY A 38 15.99 42.68 -0.81
N ARG A 39 16.82 42.02 -1.64
CA ARG A 39 16.56 40.68 -2.22
C ARG A 39 16.79 39.55 -1.21
N SER A 40 17.68 39.76 -0.25
CA SER A 40 17.90 38.88 0.90
C SER A 40 18.16 39.73 2.13
N LEU A 41 18.08 39.11 3.30
CA LEU A 41 18.35 39.77 4.58
C LEU A 41 19.63 39.20 5.21
N PRO A 42 20.42 40.02 5.92
CA PRO A 42 21.41 39.47 6.85
C PRO A 42 20.68 38.72 7.96
N ASP A 43 21.30 37.68 8.52
CA ASP A 43 20.79 37.09 9.75
C ASP A 43 21.01 38.04 10.95
N LEU A 44 20.40 37.72 12.10
CA LEU A 44 20.43 38.59 13.27
C LEU A 44 21.87 38.83 13.77
N GLN A 45 22.73 37.82 13.74
CA GLN A 45 24.12 37.95 14.20
C GLN A 45 24.90 38.87 13.27
N MET A 46 24.78 38.67 11.96
CA MET A 46 25.37 39.53 10.94
C MET A 46 24.90 40.98 11.07
N LEU A 47 23.63 41.19 11.38
CA LEU A 47 23.09 42.53 11.62
C LEU A 47 23.68 43.16 12.90
N ILE A 48 23.80 42.40 13.99
CA ILE A 48 24.47 42.83 15.22
C ILE A 48 25.92 43.22 14.92
N ASP A 49 26.65 42.42 14.15
CA ASP A 49 28.06 42.66 13.83
C ASP A 49 28.24 43.94 13.01
N ILE A 50 27.37 44.17 12.01
CA ILE A 50 27.34 45.40 11.22
C ILE A 50 27.03 46.61 12.10
N CYS A 51 25.98 46.52 12.93
CA CYS A 51 25.59 47.61 13.83
C CYS A 51 26.69 47.97 14.83
N ASN A 52 27.34 46.97 15.43
CA ASN A 52 28.46 47.17 16.35
C ASN A 52 29.67 47.79 15.64
N THR A 53 29.98 47.33 14.42
CA THR A 53 31.14 47.80 13.64
C THR A 53 31.03 49.27 13.23
N TYR A 54 29.81 49.73 12.90
CA TYR A 54 29.56 51.09 12.42
C TYR A 54 28.81 51.96 13.42
N HIS A 55 28.72 51.51 14.68
CA HIS A 55 28.06 52.22 15.77
C HIS A 55 26.61 52.66 15.44
N VAL A 56 25.87 51.80 14.73
CA VAL A 56 24.44 51.99 14.45
C VAL A 56 23.64 51.35 15.58
N SER A 57 22.67 52.09 16.13
CA SER A 57 21.75 51.52 17.13
C SER A 57 20.85 50.48 16.48
N LEU A 58 21.06 49.21 16.85
CA LEU A 58 20.22 48.09 16.41
C LEU A 58 18.77 48.27 16.88
N ASP A 59 18.57 48.72 18.12
CA ASP A 59 17.23 48.96 18.67
C ASP A 59 16.46 49.99 17.84
N LYS A 60 17.12 51.10 17.47
CA LYS A 60 16.52 52.11 16.60
C LYS A 60 16.18 51.55 15.22
N LEU A 61 17.07 50.75 14.64
CA LEU A 61 16.88 50.14 13.33
C LEU A 61 15.70 49.16 13.30
N LEU A 62 15.59 48.30 14.32
CA LEU A 62 14.49 47.32 14.41
C LEU A 62 13.13 47.99 14.69
N ASN A 63 13.12 49.09 15.46
CA ASN A 63 11.91 49.87 15.72
C ASN A 63 11.42 50.64 14.47
N GLU A 64 12.34 51.07 13.60
CA GLU A 64 12.01 51.79 12.36
C GLU A 64 11.66 50.85 11.20
N ASP A 65 12.30 49.68 11.10
CA ASP A 65 12.09 48.71 10.01
C ASP A 65 11.21 47.53 10.47
N LYS A 66 9.92 47.81 10.67
CA LYS A 66 8.95 46.79 11.06
C LYS A 66 8.79 45.68 10.00
N GLU A 67 8.91 46.03 8.72
CA GLU A 67 8.87 45.05 7.63
C GLU A 67 10.01 44.03 7.74
N PHE A 68 11.20 44.45 8.17
CA PHE A 68 12.33 43.55 8.41
C PHE A 68 12.04 42.55 9.53
N VAL A 69 11.50 43.03 10.66
CA VAL A 69 11.13 42.19 11.81
C VAL A 69 10.07 41.16 11.39
N GLU A 70 9.02 41.61 10.69
CA GLU A 70 7.96 40.73 10.18
C GLU A 70 8.49 39.67 9.19
N LYS A 71 9.43 40.04 8.31
CA LYS A 71 10.05 39.10 7.36
C LYS A 71 10.88 38.02 8.07
N ILE A 72 11.62 38.38 9.13
CA ILE A 72 12.36 37.41 9.94
C ILE A 72 11.41 36.41 10.62
N ASP A 73 10.36 36.91 11.26
CA ASP A 73 9.39 36.09 11.97
C ASP A 73 8.66 35.15 11.01
N PHE A 74 8.25 35.67 9.84
CA PHE A 74 7.64 34.88 8.78
C PHE A 74 8.57 33.76 8.30
N TYR A 75 9.83 34.08 7.99
CA TYR A 75 10.81 33.09 7.52
C TYR A 75 11.07 32.00 8.56
N ASN A 76 11.18 32.38 9.84
CA ASN A 76 11.36 31.43 10.95
C ASN A 76 10.14 30.52 11.14
N LYS A 77 8.92 31.07 11.05
CA LYS A 77 7.67 30.30 11.12
C LYS A 77 7.57 29.32 9.95
N TYR A 78 7.87 29.77 8.73
CA TYR A 78 7.86 28.95 7.52
C TYR A 78 8.91 27.82 7.57
N LYS A 79 10.13 28.10 8.02
CA LYS A 79 11.20 27.10 8.20
C LYS A 79 10.84 26.04 9.25
N LYS A 80 10.10 26.41 10.30
CA LYS A 80 9.56 25.45 11.28
C LYS A 80 8.46 24.59 10.65
N ALA A 81 7.54 25.19 9.90
CA ALA A 81 6.47 24.49 9.21
C ALA A 81 7.00 23.46 8.19
N ILE A 82 7.96 23.85 7.33
CA ILE A 82 8.60 22.91 6.39
C ILE A 82 9.24 21.73 7.11
N ARG A 83 9.96 21.99 8.21
CA ARG A 83 10.56 20.90 9.00
C ARG A 83 9.51 19.95 9.54
N LEU A 84 8.38 20.48 10.02
CA LEU A 84 7.27 19.69 10.56
C LEU A 84 6.61 18.84 9.47
N VAL A 85 6.33 19.43 8.30
CA VAL A 85 5.80 18.71 7.13
C VAL A 85 6.76 17.61 6.69
N GLY A 86 8.07 17.91 6.61
CA GLY A 86 9.09 16.92 6.26
C GLY A 86 9.14 15.75 7.24
N MET A 87 9.03 16.01 8.55
CA MET A 87 8.94 14.97 9.57
C MET A 87 7.68 14.11 9.42
N CYS A 88 6.53 14.72 9.15
CA CYS A 88 5.29 13.98 8.90
C CYS A 88 5.36 13.10 7.66
N LEU A 89 5.96 13.59 6.57
CA LEU A 89 6.17 12.80 5.35
C LEU A 89 7.09 11.60 5.60
N LEU A 90 8.20 11.80 6.31
CA LEU A 90 9.11 10.72 6.70
C LEU A 90 8.41 9.68 7.58
N ALA A 91 7.63 10.11 8.57
CA ALA A 91 6.85 9.21 9.41
C ALA A 91 5.83 8.40 8.58
N GLY A 92 5.13 9.05 7.63
CA GLY A 92 4.21 8.39 6.72
C GLY A 92 4.90 7.33 5.85
N LEU A 93 6.08 7.63 5.31
CA LEU A 93 6.89 6.67 4.54
C LEU A 93 7.32 5.47 5.38
N LEU A 94 7.72 5.70 6.64
CA LEU A 94 8.08 4.61 7.56
C LEU A 94 6.89 3.71 7.89
N ILE A 95 5.72 4.29 8.16
CA ILE A 95 4.49 3.52 8.41
C ILE A 95 4.13 2.69 7.18
N PHE A 96 4.17 3.29 5.99
CA PHE A 96 3.91 2.58 4.75
C PHE A 96 4.91 1.43 4.53
N ALA A 97 6.20 1.65 4.78
CA ALA A 97 7.22 0.61 4.67
C ALA A 97 6.94 -0.57 5.61
N ILE A 98 6.53 -0.32 6.86
CA ILE A 98 6.17 -1.37 7.82
C ILE A 98 4.96 -2.17 7.31
N VAL A 99 3.90 -1.49 6.87
CA VAL A 99 2.70 -2.14 6.32
C VAL A 99 3.04 -2.97 5.09
N PHE A 100 3.88 -2.42 4.19
CA PHE A 100 4.32 -3.10 2.99
C PHE A 100 5.18 -4.33 3.28
N ILE A 101 6.12 -4.25 4.22
CA ILE A 101 6.96 -5.39 4.64
C ILE A 101 6.07 -6.49 5.25
N ASN A 102 5.15 -6.13 6.14
CA ASN A 102 4.22 -7.09 6.74
C ASN A 102 3.34 -7.77 5.70
N TRP A 103 2.83 -7.00 4.73
CA TRP A 103 2.09 -7.56 3.61
C TRP A 103 2.97 -8.48 2.76
N LYS A 104 4.20 -8.09 2.45
CA LYS A 104 5.13 -8.90 1.63
C LYS A 104 5.47 -10.24 2.28
N ILE A 105 5.63 -10.25 3.61
CA ILE A 105 5.82 -11.48 4.39
C ILE A 105 4.56 -12.35 4.29
N THR A 106 3.38 -11.75 4.49
CA THR A 106 2.10 -12.48 4.39
C THR A 106 1.89 -13.07 3.00
N GLU A 107 2.14 -12.28 1.94
CA GLU A 107 2.06 -12.69 0.53
C GLU A 107 2.93 -13.92 0.28
N ARG A 108 4.19 -13.87 0.70
CA ARG A 108 5.12 -14.98 0.55
C ARG A 108 4.63 -16.22 1.29
N ASN A 109 4.28 -16.09 2.56
CA ASN A 109 3.86 -17.21 3.39
C ASN A 109 2.59 -17.89 2.84
N MET A 110 1.57 -17.10 2.46
CA MET A 110 0.31 -17.65 1.95
C MET A 110 0.47 -18.31 0.59
N ASN A 111 1.23 -17.69 -0.33
CA ASN A 111 1.46 -18.29 -1.65
C ASN A 111 2.27 -19.61 -1.52
N GLN A 112 3.29 -19.63 -0.66
CA GLN A 112 4.08 -20.84 -0.41
C GLN A 112 3.27 -21.93 0.30
N ALA A 113 2.42 -21.56 1.26
CA ALA A 113 1.54 -22.51 1.93
C ALA A 113 0.58 -23.18 0.94
N PHE A 114 -0.09 -22.40 0.09
CA PHE A 114 -0.98 -22.92 -0.95
C PHE A 114 -0.27 -23.90 -1.89
N GLU A 115 0.89 -23.48 -2.44
CA GLU A 115 1.68 -24.31 -3.36
C GLU A 115 2.14 -25.61 -2.68
N MET A 116 2.71 -25.53 -1.48
CA MET A 116 3.16 -26.70 -0.72
C MET A 116 2.00 -27.62 -0.35
N ASN A 117 0.84 -27.09 0.03
CA ASN A 117 -0.33 -27.90 0.39
C ASN A 117 -0.89 -28.61 -0.84
N ALA A 118 -0.96 -27.94 -1.99
CA ALA A 118 -1.37 -28.55 -3.25
C ALA A 118 -0.39 -29.67 -3.67
N GLU A 119 0.92 -29.40 -3.64
CA GLU A 119 1.95 -30.40 -3.96
C GLU A 119 1.89 -31.62 -3.03
N LYS A 120 1.68 -31.41 -1.72
CA LYS A 120 1.54 -32.50 -0.73
C LYS A 120 0.35 -33.41 -1.00
N LEU A 121 -0.74 -32.85 -1.54
CA LEU A 121 -1.91 -33.62 -1.95
C LEU A 121 -1.73 -34.32 -3.31
N GLY A 122 -0.59 -34.09 -3.98
CA GLY A 122 -0.25 -34.73 -5.26
C GLY A 122 -0.67 -33.92 -6.49
N PHE A 123 -1.08 -32.66 -6.33
CA PHE A 123 -1.40 -31.81 -7.48
C PHE A 123 -0.15 -31.47 -8.27
N VAL A 124 -0.28 -31.49 -9.60
CA VAL A 124 0.75 -31.07 -10.54
C VAL A 124 0.43 -29.66 -11.03
N LYS A 125 1.43 -28.78 -11.02
CA LYS A 125 1.28 -27.39 -11.43
C LYS A 125 1.36 -27.23 -12.95
N GLY A 126 0.30 -26.70 -13.56
CA GLY A 126 0.23 -26.26 -14.95
C GLY A 126 -0.36 -24.85 -15.07
N GLU A 127 -1.27 -24.65 -16.02
CA GLU A 127 -2.12 -23.44 -16.07
C GLU A 127 -3.01 -23.35 -14.83
N LEU A 128 -3.55 -24.51 -14.43
CA LEU A 128 -4.17 -24.79 -13.15
C LEU A 128 -3.35 -25.87 -12.44
N TYR A 129 -3.54 -26.02 -11.13
CA TYR A 129 -3.08 -27.23 -10.44
C TYR A 129 -4.08 -28.35 -10.72
N GLU A 130 -3.61 -29.51 -11.14
CA GLU A 130 -4.47 -30.63 -11.52
C GLU A 130 -4.06 -31.92 -10.78
N LEU A 131 -5.07 -32.70 -10.39
CA LEU A 131 -4.92 -34.02 -9.79
C LEU A 131 -5.99 -34.93 -10.38
N GLU A 132 -5.60 -36.06 -10.95
CA GLU A 132 -6.53 -37.08 -11.44
C GLU A 132 -6.48 -38.29 -10.49
N LYS A 133 -7.63 -38.63 -9.89
CA LYS A 133 -7.75 -39.70 -8.92
C LYS A 133 -9.15 -40.31 -9.02
N ASP A 134 -9.25 -41.64 -9.04
CA ASP A 134 -10.52 -42.37 -9.07
C ASP A 134 -11.46 -41.93 -10.21
N ASN A 135 -10.90 -41.64 -11.40
CA ASN A 135 -11.60 -41.07 -12.57
C ASN A 135 -12.24 -39.68 -12.34
N VAL A 136 -11.83 -38.98 -11.29
CA VAL A 136 -12.21 -37.59 -11.01
C VAL A 136 -11.01 -36.70 -11.26
N ARG A 137 -11.23 -35.61 -12.01
CA ARG A 137 -10.24 -34.56 -12.23
C ARG A 137 -10.49 -33.41 -11.25
N TYR A 138 -9.60 -33.25 -10.28
CA TYR A 138 -9.59 -32.13 -9.36
C TYR A 138 -8.74 -30.99 -9.91
N ARG A 139 -9.22 -29.75 -9.79
CA ARG A 139 -8.50 -28.55 -10.26
C ARG A 139 -8.50 -27.45 -9.21
N LEU A 140 -7.36 -26.76 -9.08
CA LEU A 140 -7.20 -25.57 -8.24
C LEU A 140 -6.62 -24.41 -9.06
N PRO A 141 -7.01 -23.16 -8.76
CA PRO A 141 -6.52 -22.00 -9.49
C PRO A 141 -5.03 -21.72 -9.22
N ASN A 142 -4.33 -21.22 -10.23
CA ASN A 142 -3.02 -20.62 -10.04
C ASN A 142 -3.18 -19.16 -9.59
N GLN A 143 -3.11 -18.93 -8.29
CA GLN A 143 -3.41 -17.62 -7.69
C GLN A 143 -2.28 -17.10 -6.80
N LYS A 144 -2.33 -15.79 -6.54
CA LYS A 144 -1.42 -15.08 -5.62
C LYS A 144 -2.20 -14.16 -4.71
N LEU A 145 -1.65 -13.93 -3.52
CA LEU A 145 -2.21 -12.98 -2.58
C LEU A 145 -2.26 -11.56 -3.21
N PRO A 146 -3.42 -10.89 -3.25
CA PRO A 146 -3.52 -9.56 -3.83
C PRO A 146 -2.79 -8.48 -3.01
N PHE A 147 -2.48 -7.36 -3.66
CA PHE A 147 -1.78 -6.23 -3.04
C PHE A 147 -2.51 -5.69 -1.80
N LEU A 148 -1.78 -5.59 -0.68
CA LEU A 148 -2.27 -5.15 0.63
C LEU A 148 -3.50 -5.90 1.17
N LYS A 149 -3.76 -7.12 0.69
CA LYS A 149 -4.80 -8.02 1.24
C LYS A 149 -4.21 -9.01 2.24
N LYS A 150 -5.09 -9.55 3.09
CA LYS A 150 -4.76 -10.57 4.11
C LYS A 150 -5.23 -11.96 3.72
N ASP A 151 -5.95 -12.09 2.60
CA ASP A 151 -6.45 -13.34 2.07
C ASP A 151 -6.56 -13.29 0.54
N PHE A 152 -6.70 -14.46 -0.09
CA PHE A 152 -6.92 -14.58 -1.54
C PHE A 152 -8.22 -13.89 -1.95
N HIS A 153 -8.32 -13.46 -3.21
CA HIS A 153 -9.51 -12.77 -3.70
C HIS A 153 -10.73 -13.68 -3.72
N VAL A 154 -10.51 -14.93 -4.13
CA VAL A 154 -11.52 -15.97 -4.26
C VAL A 154 -10.84 -17.30 -3.96
N LYS A 155 -11.46 -18.13 -3.13
CA LYS A 155 -11.00 -19.48 -2.85
C LYS A 155 -11.90 -20.44 -3.60
N ASN A 156 -11.39 -21.00 -4.69
CA ASN A 156 -12.12 -21.95 -5.50
C ASN A 156 -11.40 -23.29 -5.56
N SER A 157 -12.19 -24.35 -5.63
CA SER A 157 -11.75 -25.71 -5.93
C SER A 157 -12.78 -26.38 -6.82
N TYR A 158 -12.33 -27.19 -7.77
CA TYR A 158 -13.19 -27.82 -8.76
C TYR A 158 -12.94 -29.33 -8.81
N ALA A 159 -13.99 -30.10 -9.09
CA ALA A 159 -13.91 -31.51 -9.44
C ALA A 159 -14.80 -31.79 -10.65
N ASP A 160 -14.25 -32.46 -11.66
CA ASP A 160 -14.97 -32.80 -12.89
C ASP A 160 -14.88 -34.31 -13.12
N PHE A 161 -16.01 -34.92 -13.41
CA PHE A 161 -16.10 -36.36 -13.66
C PHE A 161 -17.31 -36.70 -14.53
N MET A 162 -17.32 -37.92 -15.05
CA MET A 162 -18.40 -38.45 -15.87
C MET A 162 -19.09 -39.61 -15.15
N ILE A 163 -20.41 -39.61 -15.16
CA ILE A 163 -21.20 -40.80 -14.83
C ILE A 163 -22.05 -41.11 -16.06
N GLU A 164 -21.82 -42.28 -16.66
CA GLU A 164 -22.37 -42.65 -17.97
C GLU A 164 -22.01 -41.59 -19.03
N ASP A 165 -23.00 -40.92 -19.62
CA ASP A 165 -22.83 -39.86 -20.63
C ASP A 165 -23.06 -38.45 -20.06
N ILE A 166 -23.17 -38.31 -18.73
CA ILE A 166 -23.44 -37.03 -18.06
C ILE A 166 -22.15 -36.47 -17.45
N GLU A 167 -21.80 -35.26 -17.86
CA GLU A 167 -20.71 -34.49 -17.27
C GLU A 167 -21.18 -33.80 -15.99
N ILE A 168 -20.43 -34.02 -14.91
CA ILE A 168 -20.69 -33.42 -13.60
C ILE A 168 -19.49 -32.57 -13.22
N SER A 169 -19.75 -31.28 -12.97
CA SER A 169 -18.76 -30.33 -12.48
C SER A 169 -19.18 -29.84 -11.09
N ILE A 170 -18.35 -30.10 -10.10
CA ILE A 170 -18.52 -29.59 -8.74
C ILE A 170 -17.56 -28.44 -8.51
N SER A 171 -18.05 -27.37 -7.91
CA SER A 171 -17.27 -26.21 -7.50
C SER A 171 -17.54 -25.88 -6.03
N ILE A 172 -16.48 -25.57 -5.28
CA ILE A 172 -16.57 -25.02 -3.92
C ILE A 172 -15.97 -23.62 -3.94
N TYR A 173 -16.70 -22.65 -3.38
CA TYR A 173 -16.39 -21.23 -3.32
C TYR A 173 -16.02 -20.77 -1.90
N ASP A 174 -15.60 -19.52 -1.77
CA ASP A 174 -15.26 -18.91 -0.48
C ASP A 174 -16.48 -18.90 0.45
N GLY A 175 -16.31 -19.40 1.68
CA GLY A 175 -17.43 -19.66 2.60
C GLY A 175 -17.93 -21.11 2.62
N GLU A 176 -17.32 -21.99 1.82
CA GLU A 176 -17.71 -23.40 1.69
C GLU A 176 -19.09 -23.59 1.02
N ASP A 177 -19.57 -22.59 0.27
CA ASP A 177 -20.71 -22.79 -0.63
C ASP A 177 -20.28 -23.67 -1.81
N PHE A 178 -21.16 -24.55 -2.27
CA PHE A 178 -20.89 -25.43 -3.41
C PHE A 178 -21.96 -25.32 -4.49
N ALA A 179 -21.56 -25.64 -5.72
CA ALA A 179 -22.46 -25.86 -6.84
C ALA A 179 -22.08 -27.16 -7.57
N ILE A 180 -23.07 -27.99 -7.87
CA ILE A 180 -22.98 -29.20 -8.67
C ILE A 180 -23.72 -28.92 -9.97
N GLU A 181 -23.01 -28.87 -11.09
CA GLU A 181 -23.55 -28.61 -12.42
C GLU A 181 -23.61 -29.89 -13.25
N PHE A 182 -24.72 -30.08 -13.97
CA PHE A 182 -24.96 -31.22 -14.84
C PHE A 182 -25.00 -30.73 -16.30
N ASN A 183 -24.10 -31.26 -17.13
CA ASN A 183 -23.95 -30.91 -18.55
C ASN A 183 -23.87 -29.39 -18.82
N HIS A 184 -23.38 -28.58 -17.86
CA HIS A 184 -23.30 -27.11 -17.95
C HIS A 184 -24.64 -26.37 -18.11
N PHE A 185 -25.78 -26.98 -17.74
CA PHE A 185 -27.11 -26.35 -17.91
C PHE A 185 -27.82 -26.02 -16.59
N ARG A 186 -27.92 -27.00 -15.69
CA ARG A 186 -28.68 -26.89 -14.44
C ARG A 186 -27.80 -27.30 -13.28
N SER A 187 -28.09 -26.71 -12.12
CA SER A 187 -27.25 -26.85 -10.93
C SER A 187 -28.06 -27.14 -9.67
N ILE A 188 -27.43 -27.87 -8.76
CA ILE A 188 -27.75 -27.87 -7.34
C ILE A 188 -26.75 -26.94 -6.66
N LYS A 189 -27.21 -26.02 -5.81
CA LYS A 189 -26.35 -25.21 -4.95
C LYS A 189 -26.70 -25.43 -3.49
N GLY A 190 -25.68 -25.39 -2.66
CA GLY A 190 -25.83 -25.56 -1.22
C GLY A 190 -24.63 -25.04 -0.47
N CYS A 191 -24.62 -25.30 0.82
CA CYS A 191 -23.51 -25.01 1.71
C CYS A 191 -23.27 -26.20 2.65
N PHE A 192 -22.16 -26.14 3.38
CA PHE A 192 -21.90 -27.08 4.47
C PHE A 192 -22.27 -26.46 5.81
N ASP A 193 -22.94 -27.23 6.66
CA ASP A 193 -23.15 -26.83 8.06
C ASP A 193 -21.85 -26.92 8.88
N LYS A 194 -21.93 -26.59 10.16
CA LYS A 194 -20.76 -26.62 11.07
C LYS A 194 -20.14 -28.01 11.24
N ASP A 195 -20.92 -29.05 11.01
CA ASP A 195 -20.53 -30.45 11.12
C ASP A 195 -20.16 -31.05 9.74
N SER A 196 -20.06 -30.21 8.70
CA SER A 196 -19.78 -30.58 7.30
C SER A 196 -20.87 -31.43 6.64
N ASN A 197 -22.12 -31.34 7.12
CA ASN A 197 -23.27 -31.90 6.42
C ASN A 197 -23.73 -30.96 5.30
N ILE A 198 -24.31 -31.55 4.26
CA ILE A 198 -24.76 -30.83 3.06
C ILE A 198 -26.15 -30.23 3.29
N GLU A 199 -26.30 -28.92 3.07
CA GLU A 199 -27.59 -28.23 3.05
C GLU A 199 -27.87 -27.69 1.63
N ILE A 200 -28.88 -28.25 0.96
CA ILE A 200 -29.27 -27.81 -0.38
C ILE A 200 -30.15 -26.56 -0.27
N MET A 201 -29.73 -25.49 -0.96
CA MET A 201 -30.42 -24.19 -0.96
C MET A 201 -31.19 -23.93 -2.26
N GLU A 202 -30.64 -24.38 -3.38
CA GLU A 202 -31.23 -24.19 -4.70
C GLU A 202 -31.09 -25.49 -5.50
N ASN A 203 -32.18 -25.93 -6.13
CA ASN A 203 -32.16 -27.03 -7.07
C ASN A 203 -32.93 -26.61 -8.33
N THR A 204 -32.23 -26.55 -9.45
CA THR A 204 -32.80 -26.18 -10.74
C THR A 204 -33.02 -27.38 -11.66
N LEU A 205 -32.63 -28.58 -11.25
CA LEU A 205 -32.67 -29.79 -12.07
C LEU A 205 -34.08 -30.11 -12.58
N ASN A 206 -34.17 -30.67 -13.79
CA ASN A 206 -35.41 -31.24 -14.30
C ASN A 206 -35.72 -32.61 -13.66
N GLU A 207 -36.87 -33.20 -13.97
CA GLU A 207 -37.28 -34.50 -13.40
C GLU A 207 -36.28 -35.64 -13.66
N LYS A 208 -35.75 -35.75 -14.89
CA LYS A 208 -34.76 -36.78 -15.25
C LYS A 208 -33.43 -36.59 -14.52
N GLU A 209 -32.96 -35.35 -14.44
CA GLU A 209 -31.73 -34.98 -13.72
C GLU A 209 -31.87 -35.21 -12.22
N ASN A 210 -33.05 -34.98 -11.63
CA ASN A 210 -33.31 -35.29 -10.22
C ASN A 210 -33.31 -36.79 -9.94
N ILE A 211 -33.90 -37.60 -10.83
CA ILE A 211 -33.85 -39.07 -10.73
C ILE A 211 -32.39 -39.53 -10.80
N PHE A 212 -31.66 -39.07 -11.81
CA PHE A 212 -30.24 -39.39 -11.99
C PHE A 212 -29.39 -39.00 -10.77
N TYR A 213 -29.59 -37.79 -10.23
CA TYR A 213 -28.90 -37.34 -9.02
C TYR A 213 -29.23 -38.26 -7.83
N THR A 214 -30.49 -38.64 -7.67
CA THR A 214 -30.91 -39.51 -6.56
C THR A 214 -30.29 -40.90 -6.66
N GLU A 215 -30.20 -41.47 -7.87
CA GLU A 215 -29.58 -42.77 -8.13
C GLU A 215 -28.06 -42.76 -7.92
N ASN A 216 -27.41 -41.61 -8.10
CA ASN A 216 -25.95 -41.44 -8.03
C ASN A 216 -25.49 -40.59 -6.84
N ASN A 217 -26.36 -40.31 -5.86
CA ASN A 217 -26.06 -39.32 -4.82
C ASN A 217 -24.83 -39.70 -3.99
N GLU A 218 -24.62 -41.00 -3.73
CA GLU A 218 -23.57 -41.46 -2.82
C GLU A 218 -22.20 -41.13 -3.40
N MET A 219 -22.02 -41.38 -4.70
CA MET A 219 -20.79 -41.05 -5.42
C MET A 219 -20.60 -39.54 -5.54
N ILE A 220 -21.65 -38.78 -5.89
CA ILE A 220 -21.55 -37.33 -6.06
C ILE A 220 -21.22 -36.65 -4.72
N GLU A 221 -21.86 -37.06 -3.63
CA GLU A 221 -21.60 -36.55 -2.29
C GLU A 221 -20.22 -36.94 -1.78
N ASP A 222 -19.72 -38.14 -2.09
CA ASP A 222 -18.36 -38.55 -1.75
C ASP A 222 -17.33 -37.66 -2.44
N VAL A 223 -17.48 -37.42 -3.75
CA VAL A 223 -16.59 -36.51 -4.50
C VAL A 223 -16.68 -35.09 -3.93
N LEU A 224 -17.88 -34.60 -3.60
CA LEU A 224 -18.08 -33.30 -2.97
C LEU A 224 -17.37 -33.17 -1.62
N LYS A 225 -17.46 -34.19 -0.76
CA LYS A 225 -16.78 -34.24 0.55
C LYS A 225 -15.26 -34.30 0.40
N GLN A 226 -14.75 -35.11 -0.55
CA GLN A 226 -13.33 -35.14 -0.87
C GLN A 226 -12.83 -33.78 -1.38
N LEU A 227 -13.61 -33.11 -2.25
CA LEU A 227 -13.28 -31.77 -2.73
C LEU A 227 -13.27 -30.75 -1.58
N LEU A 228 -14.19 -30.84 -0.62
CA LEU A 228 -14.21 -29.98 0.57
C LEU A 228 -12.96 -30.18 1.43
N GLU A 229 -12.52 -31.43 1.63
CA GLU A 229 -11.30 -31.72 2.36
C GLU A 229 -10.07 -31.16 1.64
N ILE A 230 -9.98 -31.32 0.32
CA ILE A 230 -8.93 -30.70 -0.50
C ILE A 230 -8.96 -29.18 -0.32
N HIS A 231 -10.13 -28.55 -0.46
CA HIS A 231 -10.32 -27.11 -0.32
C HIS A 231 -9.81 -26.62 1.05
N LYS A 232 -10.28 -27.24 2.14
CA LYS A 232 -9.87 -26.91 3.51
C LYS A 232 -8.36 -27.04 3.71
N ASN A 233 -7.74 -28.09 3.18
CA ASN A 233 -6.31 -28.33 3.34
C ASN A 233 -5.45 -27.35 2.53
N VAL A 234 -5.83 -27.08 1.27
CA VAL A 234 -5.08 -26.19 0.39
C VAL A 234 -5.08 -24.76 0.89
N TYR A 235 -6.24 -24.26 1.34
CA TYR A 235 -6.40 -22.88 1.82
C TYR A 235 -6.06 -22.68 3.30
N ARG A 236 -5.57 -23.73 3.99
CA ARG A 236 -5.11 -23.63 5.37
C ARG A 236 -3.84 -22.77 5.46
N ARG A 237 -3.86 -21.81 6.39
CA ARG A 237 -2.72 -20.93 6.70
C ARG A 237 -1.60 -21.63 7.44
#